data_AF-A0A073JU31-F1
#
_entry.id   AF-A0A073JU31-F1
#
_cell.length_a   1.000
_cell.length_b   1.000
_cell.length_c   1.000
_cell.angle_alpha   90.00
_cell.angle_beta   90.00
_cell.angle_gamma   90.00
#
_symmetry.space_group_name_H-M   'P 1'
#
loop_
_entity.id
_entity.type
_entity.pdbx_description
1 polymer ?
#
loop_
_entity_poly.entity_id
_entity_poly.type
_entity_poly.pdbx_seq_one_letter_code
_entity_poly.pdbx_strand_id
1 'polypeptide(L)'
;MNFMLKTKGISEKINLIIDNEHDKSLYDELLAVEQELSKKLEVPNVSLGSKVGDTFLFLDHLAEGVVFYLDNNVWYKVLFHESVPICNKDSYILALRKVENYTKIEQASTQEQKILWLYGLHYKLILASYVLKSIETILQLCKEYVKERKTFGIPISKHQMVYDTFVTVSSEFDGNVLFLRELSSQVHSNGLEYQKYFKQIDFMLENNSELVDRILPLFGAYGLENNSIIDNFLNVHHLSIFKGV
;
A
#
# COMPACT_ATOMS: atom_id res chain seq x y z
N MET A 1 -9.48 8.82 -28.87
CA MET A 1 -9.08 7.40 -28.74
C MET A 1 -9.66 6.92 -27.41
N ASN A 2 -10.70 6.07 -27.45
CA ASN A 2 -11.37 5.58 -26.24
C ASN A 2 -10.45 4.59 -25.52
N PHE A 3 -9.92 4.98 -24.37
CA PHE A 3 -9.13 4.13 -23.50
C PHE A 3 -10.07 3.24 -22.67
N MET A 4 -10.59 2.17 -23.27
CA MET A 4 -11.10 1.04 -22.49
C MET A 4 -9.91 0.15 -22.11
N LEU A 5 -9.22 0.50 -21.03
CA LEU A 5 -8.55 -0.51 -20.21
C LEU A 5 -9.62 -1.53 -19.81
N LYS A 6 -9.31 -2.83 -19.90
CA LYS A 6 -10.22 -3.93 -19.54
C LYS A 6 -10.76 -3.70 -18.11
N THR A 7 -11.95 -3.13 -18.02
CA THR A 7 -12.56 -2.55 -16.81
C THR A 7 -12.79 -3.55 -15.68
N LYS A 8 -12.87 -4.84 -16.01
CA LYS A 8 -12.99 -5.93 -15.05
C LYS A 8 -11.68 -6.25 -14.32
N GLY A 9 -10.53 -6.02 -14.96
CA GLY A 9 -9.25 -6.54 -14.48
C GLY A 9 -8.75 -5.94 -13.16
N ILE A 10 -8.93 -4.62 -12.93
CA ILE A 10 -8.40 -4.00 -11.71
C ILE A 10 -9.25 -4.33 -10.48
N SER A 11 -10.57 -4.20 -10.56
CA SER A 11 -11.45 -4.49 -9.42
C SER A 11 -11.42 -5.97 -9.05
N GLU A 12 -11.42 -6.86 -10.05
CA GLU A 12 -11.23 -8.30 -9.81
C GLU A 12 -9.87 -8.58 -9.17
N LYS A 13 -8.79 -7.94 -9.63
CA LYS A 13 -7.46 -8.07 -9.01
C LYS A 13 -7.44 -7.58 -7.56
N ILE A 14 -8.08 -6.46 -7.26
CA ILE A 14 -8.17 -5.92 -5.90
C ILE A 14 -8.86 -6.92 -4.97
N ASN A 15 -9.95 -7.53 -5.41
CA ASN A 15 -10.61 -8.59 -4.66
C ASN A 15 -9.68 -9.77 -4.41
N LEU A 16 -9.03 -10.30 -5.47
CA LEU A 16 -8.10 -11.43 -5.34
C LEU A 16 -6.94 -11.15 -4.37
N ILE A 17 -6.39 -9.92 -4.37
CA ILE A 17 -5.33 -9.54 -3.43
C ILE A 17 -5.86 -9.53 -1.99
N ILE A 18 -7.01 -8.90 -1.75
CA ILE A 18 -7.61 -8.80 -0.42
C ILE A 18 -7.96 -10.19 0.10
N ASP A 19 -8.66 -11.00 -0.70
CA ASP A 19 -9.16 -12.33 -0.32
C ASP A 19 -8.06 -13.40 -0.21
N ASN A 20 -6.78 -13.00 -0.24
CA ASN A 20 -5.61 -13.88 -0.19
C ASN A 20 -5.54 -14.94 -1.30
N GLU A 21 -6.31 -14.80 -2.38
CA GLU A 21 -6.33 -15.71 -3.53
C GLU A 21 -5.24 -15.39 -4.57
N HIS A 22 -4.47 -14.33 -4.34
CA HIS A 22 -3.45 -13.85 -5.26
C HIS A 22 -2.04 -14.33 -4.89
N ASP A 23 -1.46 -15.16 -5.77
CA ASP A 23 -0.13 -15.77 -5.60
C ASP A 23 1.04 -14.84 -5.98
N LYS A 24 0.77 -13.73 -6.68
CA LYS A 24 1.85 -12.80 -7.04
C LYS A 24 2.24 -11.93 -5.86
N SER A 25 3.49 -11.50 -5.86
CA SER A 25 3.99 -10.57 -4.86
C SER A 25 3.49 -9.14 -5.12
N LEU A 26 3.55 -8.29 -4.09
CA LEU A 26 3.23 -6.87 -4.22
C LEU A 26 4.14 -6.19 -5.25
N TYR A 27 5.43 -6.48 -5.25
CA TYR A 27 6.35 -5.92 -6.22
C TYR A 27 6.02 -6.29 -7.66
N ASP A 28 5.67 -7.55 -7.94
CA ASP A 28 5.34 -7.96 -9.31
C ASP A 28 4.14 -7.17 -9.84
N GLU A 29 3.21 -6.84 -8.94
CA GLU A 29 2.04 -6.03 -9.26
C GLU A 29 2.38 -4.55 -9.47
N LEU A 30 3.20 -3.97 -8.61
CA LEU A 30 3.67 -2.59 -8.75
C LEU A 30 4.56 -2.42 -9.99
N LEU A 31 5.48 -3.35 -10.21
CA LEU A 31 6.35 -3.40 -11.38
C LEU A 31 5.54 -3.50 -12.68
N ALA A 32 4.45 -4.29 -12.70
CA ALA A 32 3.58 -4.35 -13.86
C ALA A 32 2.95 -2.99 -14.18
N VAL A 33 2.52 -2.23 -13.16
CA VAL A 33 2.00 -0.87 -13.32
C VAL A 33 3.09 0.07 -13.84
N GLU A 34 4.29 0.01 -13.27
CA GLU A 34 5.43 0.85 -13.67
C GLU A 34 5.94 0.54 -15.09
N GLN A 35 5.94 -0.72 -15.50
CA GLN A 35 6.28 -1.12 -16.87
C GLN A 35 5.24 -0.63 -17.88
N GLU A 36 3.96 -0.65 -17.54
CA GLU A 36 2.93 -0.05 -18.37
C GLU A 36 3.07 1.47 -18.42
N LEU A 37 3.32 2.11 -17.29
CA LEU A 37 3.55 3.56 -17.18
C LEU A 37 4.75 3.99 -18.03
N SER A 38 5.87 3.28 -17.93
CA SER A 38 7.08 3.46 -18.73
C SER A 38 6.76 3.45 -20.24
N LYS A 39 5.99 2.46 -20.70
CA LYS A 39 5.54 2.38 -22.10
C LYS A 39 4.63 3.55 -22.51
N LYS A 40 3.78 4.05 -21.61
CA LYS A 40 2.87 5.17 -21.89
C LYS A 40 3.56 6.53 -21.91
N LEU A 41 4.60 6.69 -21.10
CA LEU A 41 5.38 7.93 -21.02
C LEU A 41 6.54 7.96 -22.02
N GLU A 42 6.89 6.82 -22.64
CA GLU A 42 8.10 6.66 -23.47
C GLU A 42 9.39 6.97 -22.69
N VAL A 43 9.38 6.67 -21.38
CA VAL A 43 10.49 6.89 -20.45
C VAL A 43 10.96 5.53 -19.93
N PRO A 44 12.24 5.15 -20.05
CA PRO A 44 12.76 3.92 -19.47
C PRO A 44 12.87 4.05 -17.95
N ASN A 45 12.83 2.92 -17.23
CA ASN A 45 13.18 2.85 -15.81
C ASN A 45 12.39 3.84 -14.93
N VAL A 46 11.06 3.72 -15.00
CA VAL A 46 10.14 4.57 -14.25
C VAL A 46 9.80 3.92 -12.93
N SER A 47 9.91 4.68 -11.85
CA SER A 47 9.41 4.28 -10.53
C SER A 47 8.44 5.34 -9.99
N LEU A 48 7.40 4.89 -9.29
CA LEU A 48 6.51 5.76 -8.52
C LEU A 48 6.98 5.81 -7.08
N GLY A 49 7.06 7.03 -6.53
CA GLY A 49 7.66 7.24 -5.22
C GLY A 49 7.07 8.41 -4.45
N SER A 50 7.54 8.56 -3.21
CA SER A 50 7.18 9.65 -2.30
C SER A 50 8.42 10.45 -1.94
N LYS A 51 8.25 11.76 -1.73
CA LYS A 51 9.31 12.64 -1.24
C LYS A 51 9.23 12.75 0.29
N VAL A 52 10.33 12.49 0.98
CA VAL A 52 10.47 12.64 2.44
C VAL A 52 11.66 13.54 2.74
N GLY A 53 11.39 14.78 3.11
CA GLY A 53 12.42 15.82 3.23
C GLY A 53 13.15 16.02 1.90
N ASP A 54 14.47 15.88 1.90
CA ASP A 54 15.31 15.97 0.70
C ASP A 54 15.59 14.60 0.05
N THR A 55 14.87 13.56 0.46
CA THR A 55 15.05 12.18 -0.02
C THR A 55 13.83 11.69 -0.79
N PHE A 56 14.05 10.81 -1.77
CA PHE A 56 12.98 10.15 -2.52
C PHE A 56 12.93 8.67 -2.19
N LEU A 57 11.73 8.19 -1.86
CA LEU A 57 11.43 6.82 -1.49
C LEU A 57 10.62 6.13 -2.57
N PHE A 58 11.02 4.93 -3.01
CA PHE A 58 10.27 4.10 -3.97
C PHE A 58 10.55 2.60 -3.75
N LEU A 59 9.70 1.75 -4.33
CA LEU A 59 9.76 0.29 -4.24
C LEU A 59 10.34 -0.28 -5.54
N ASP A 60 11.66 -0.35 -5.66
CA ASP A 60 12.29 -0.89 -6.88
C ASP A 60 13.73 -1.39 -6.65
N HIS A 61 14.27 -2.13 -7.62
CA HIS A 61 15.66 -2.54 -7.70
C HIS A 61 16.50 -1.70 -8.67
N LEU A 62 15.90 -0.74 -9.39
CA LEU A 62 16.59 0.07 -10.38
C LEU A 62 17.72 0.91 -9.76
N ALA A 63 18.91 0.78 -10.36
CA ALA A 63 20.09 1.56 -9.99
C ALA A 63 19.99 3.02 -10.49
N GLU A 64 19.34 3.24 -11.64
CA GLU A 64 19.14 4.55 -12.25
C GLU A 64 17.78 4.61 -12.95
N GLY A 65 17.23 5.82 -13.11
CA GLY A 65 15.93 5.99 -13.74
C GLY A 65 15.27 7.34 -13.47
N VAL A 66 13.93 7.32 -13.58
CA VAL A 66 13.06 8.47 -13.30
C VAL A 66 12.10 8.12 -12.18
N VAL A 67 12.16 8.87 -11.08
CA VAL A 67 11.13 8.83 -10.04
C VAL A 67 10.07 9.87 -10.36
N PHE A 68 8.82 9.44 -10.46
CA PHE A 68 7.67 10.33 -10.41
C PHE A 68 7.09 10.34 -9.00
N TYR A 69 6.83 11.53 -8.48
CA TYR A 69 6.23 11.70 -7.16
C TYR A 69 5.15 12.79 -7.20
N LEU A 70 4.14 12.63 -6.35
CA LEU A 70 3.05 13.58 -6.22
C LEU A 70 3.35 14.55 -5.07
N ASP A 71 3.29 15.85 -5.35
CA ASP A 71 3.42 16.89 -4.33
C ASP A 71 2.45 18.04 -4.61
N ASN A 72 1.69 18.46 -3.61
CA ASN A 72 0.67 19.51 -3.72
C ASN A 72 -0.30 19.32 -4.90
N ASN A 73 -0.72 18.07 -5.15
CA ASN A 73 -1.57 17.65 -6.29
C ASN A 73 -0.94 17.89 -7.68
N VAL A 74 0.39 17.96 -7.75
CA VAL A 74 1.14 18.12 -8.98
C VAL A 74 2.18 17.02 -9.05
N TRP A 75 2.22 16.30 -10.17
CA TRP A 75 3.27 15.32 -10.41
C TRP A 75 4.59 15.99 -10.81
N TYR A 76 5.67 15.54 -10.21
CA TYR A 76 7.04 15.92 -10.53
C TYR A 76 7.82 14.70 -10.97
N LYS A 77 8.90 14.93 -11.71
CA LYS A 77 9.85 13.91 -12.16
C LYS A 77 11.26 14.28 -11.72
N VAL A 78 12.01 13.26 -11.31
CA VAL A 78 13.38 13.39 -10.83
C VAL A 78 14.24 12.33 -11.49
N LEU A 79 15.34 12.77 -12.10
CA LEU A 79 16.36 11.88 -12.64
C LEU A 79 17.35 11.52 -11.54
N PHE A 80 17.67 10.24 -11.42
CA PHE A 80 18.65 9.72 -10.47
C PHE A 80 19.61 8.74 -11.14
N HIS A 81 20.85 8.74 -10.66
CA HIS A 81 21.93 7.90 -11.22
C HIS A 81 22.47 6.84 -10.26
N GLU A 82 21.91 6.72 -9.06
CA GLU A 82 22.22 5.69 -8.08
C GLU A 82 21.14 5.73 -6.99
N SER A 83 20.74 4.57 -6.47
CA SER A 83 19.77 4.46 -5.36
C SER A 83 20.28 3.50 -4.29
N VAL A 84 20.03 3.83 -3.01
CA VAL A 84 20.51 3.05 -1.86
C VAL A 84 19.33 2.32 -1.21
N PRO A 85 19.43 1.01 -0.92
CA PRO A 85 18.41 0.31 -0.16
C PRO A 85 18.41 0.79 1.30
N ILE A 86 17.23 1.10 1.84
CA ILE A 86 17.02 1.52 3.23
C ILE A 86 16.63 0.33 4.09
N CYS A 87 15.78 -0.55 3.54
CA CYS A 87 15.31 -1.75 4.22
C CYS A 87 15.58 -2.94 3.32
N ASN A 88 16.35 -3.91 3.81
CA ASN A 88 16.51 -5.21 3.18
C ASN A 88 15.64 -6.17 3.99
N LYS A 89 14.42 -6.48 3.53
CA LYS A 89 13.81 -7.73 3.98
C LYS A 89 14.65 -8.82 3.33
N ASP A 90 15.42 -9.54 4.14
CA ASP A 90 16.03 -10.79 3.70
C ASP A 90 14.92 -11.67 3.12
N SER A 91 15.24 -12.27 1.98
CA SER A 91 14.36 -12.98 1.05
C SER A 91 13.36 -12.11 0.28
N TYR A 92 13.80 -11.73 -0.93
CA TYR A 92 12.97 -11.56 -2.12
C TYR A 92 11.69 -10.74 -1.90
N ILE A 93 11.74 -9.44 -2.25
CA ILE A 93 10.89 -8.84 -3.30
C ILE A 93 10.57 -7.33 -3.08
N LEU A 94 10.76 -6.73 -1.90
CA LEU A 94 10.50 -5.28 -1.73
C LEU A 94 11.59 -4.58 -0.91
N ALA A 95 12.47 -3.84 -1.58
CA ALA A 95 13.42 -2.94 -0.92
C ALA A 95 12.94 -1.49 -1.07
N LEU A 96 12.70 -0.84 0.06
CA LEU A 96 12.55 0.62 0.10
C LEU A 96 13.88 1.24 -0.29
N ARG A 97 13.91 2.07 -1.33
CA ARG A 97 15.13 2.77 -1.76
C ARG A 97 15.07 4.25 -1.45
N LYS A 98 16.22 4.84 -1.13
CA LYS A 98 16.42 6.29 -1.09
C LYS A 98 17.29 6.77 -2.23
N VAL A 99 16.94 7.94 -2.74
CA VAL A 99 17.83 8.79 -3.52
C VAL A 99 18.06 10.08 -2.74
N GLU A 100 19.31 10.34 -2.36
CA GLU A 100 19.73 11.55 -1.64
C GLU A 100 20.41 12.56 -2.59
N ASN A 101 21.03 12.08 -3.68
CA ASN A 101 21.72 12.91 -4.65
C ASN A 101 21.00 12.84 -6.00
N TYR A 102 20.34 13.94 -6.39
CA TYR A 102 19.64 14.06 -7.67
C TYR A 102 20.04 15.37 -8.35
N THR A 103 19.97 15.38 -9.68
CA THR A 103 20.49 16.50 -10.48
C THR A 103 19.42 17.51 -10.87
N LYS A 104 18.16 17.09 -11.02
CA LYS A 104 17.08 17.96 -11.51
C LYS A 104 15.69 17.47 -11.12
N ILE A 105 14.89 18.36 -10.53
CA ILE A 105 13.44 18.18 -10.33
C ILE A 105 12.72 18.99 -11.40
N GLU A 106 11.79 18.36 -12.11
CA GLU A 106 10.95 19.02 -13.10
C GLU A 106 9.48 18.70 -12.85
N GLN A 107 8.60 19.66 -13.12
CA GLN A 107 7.17 19.39 -13.15
C GLN A 107 6.84 18.52 -14.37
N ALA A 108 6.02 17.49 -14.19
CA ALA A 108 5.52 16.69 -15.30
C ALA A 108 4.56 17.54 -16.16
N SER A 109 4.68 17.43 -17.49
CA SER A 109 3.85 18.12 -18.48
C SER A 109 2.37 17.74 -18.34
N THR A 110 1.47 18.56 -18.88
CA THR A 110 0.02 18.34 -18.82
C THR A 110 -0.42 16.96 -19.34
N GLN A 111 0.30 16.40 -20.33
CA GLN A 111 0.03 15.06 -20.84
C GLN A 111 0.51 13.97 -19.88
N GLU A 112 1.74 14.09 -19.36
CA GLU A 112 2.30 13.18 -18.34
C GLU A 112 1.40 13.17 -17.10
N GLN A 113 0.94 14.33 -16.61
CA GLN A 113 0.04 14.44 -15.44
C GLN A 113 -1.21 13.57 -15.56
N LYS A 114 -1.88 13.57 -16.73
CA LYS A 114 -3.10 12.76 -16.93
C LYS A 114 -2.84 11.27 -16.85
N ILE A 115 -1.71 10.83 -17.39
CA ILE A 115 -1.29 9.43 -17.36
C ILE A 115 -0.92 9.05 -15.92
N LEU A 116 -0.13 9.90 -15.25
CA LEU A 116 0.33 9.68 -13.88
C LEU A 116 -0.82 9.60 -12.88
N TRP A 117 -1.86 10.42 -13.03
CA TRP A 117 -3.04 10.31 -12.15
C TRP A 117 -3.75 8.95 -12.25
N LEU A 118 -3.87 8.37 -13.45
CA LEU A 118 -4.49 7.06 -13.62
C LEU A 118 -3.61 5.94 -13.07
N TYR A 119 -2.33 5.93 -13.46
CA TYR A 119 -1.41 4.86 -13.08
C TYR A 119 -1.00 4.94 -11.61
N GLY A 120 -0.84 6.14 -11.07
CA GLY A 120 -0.65 6.34 -9.64
C GLY A 120 -1.87 5.89 -8.83
N LEU A 121 -3.10 6.08 -9.34
CA LEU A 121 -4.30 5.56 -8.65
C LEU A 121 -4.33 4.03 -8.64
N HIS A 122 -3.95 3.38 -9.75
CA HIS A 122 -3.79 1.93 -9.77
C HIS A 122 -2.73 1.45 -8.78
N TYR A 123 -1.59 2.14 -8.73
CA TYR A 123 -0.52 1.86 -7.78
C TYR A 123 -1.02 1.95 -6.33
N LYS A 124 -1.77 3.01 -6.02
CA LYS A 124 -2.39 3.24 -4.70
C LYS A 124 -3.38 2.16 -4.31
N LEU A 125 -4.26 1.78 -5.23
CA LEU A 125 -5.22 0.71 -5.00
C LEU A 125 -4.51 -0.60 -4.66
N ILE A 126 -3.44 -0.93 -5.38
CA ILE A 126 -2.64 -2.14 -5.11
C ILE A 126 -2.01 -2.06 -3.71
N LEU A 127 -1.34 -0.95 -3.37
CA LEU A 127 -0.76 -0.75 -2.03
C LEU A 127 -1.81 -0.92 -0.93
N ALA A 128 -2.96 -0.27 -1.08
CA ALA A 128 -4.08 -0.33 -0.14
C ALA A 128 -4.59 -1.77 0.05
N SER A 129 -4.71 -2.55 -1.03
CA SER A 129 -5.13 -3.95 -0.94
C SER A 129 -4.14 -4.82 -0.18
N TYR A 130 -2.83 -4.61 -0.37
CA TYR A 130 -1.81 -5.36 0.37
C TYR A 130 -1.75 -4.97 1.85
N VAL A 131 -2.06 -3.71 2.18
CA VAL A 131 -2.26 -3.29 3.57
C VAL A 131 -3.45 -4.04 4.18
N LEU A 132 -4.61 -4.07 3.50
CA LEU A 132 -5.77 -4.81 3.98
C LEU A 132 -5.49 -6.31 4.12
N LYS A 133 -4.82 -6.93 3.14
CA LYS A 133 -4.35 -8.33 3.19
C LYS A 133 -3.52 -8.61 4.45
N SER A 134 -2.60 -7.69 4.79
CA SER A 134 -1.73 -7.81 5.97
C SER A 134 -2.53 -7.68 7.27
N ILE A 135 -3.51 -6.76 7.32
CA ILE A 135 -4.40 -6.58 8.47
C ILE A 135 -5.28 -7.82 8.68
N GLU A 136 -5.85 -8.37 7.62
CA GLU A 136 -6.66 -9.59 7.68
C GLU A 136 -5.87 -10.76 8.29
N THR A 137 -4.62 -10.92 7.86
CA THR A 137 -3.71 -11.95 8.39
C THR A 137 -3.49 -11.75 9.90
N ILE A 138 -3.23 -10.52 10.34
CA ILE A 138 -3.07 -10.19 11.77
C ILE A 138 -4.37 -10.49 12.55
N LEU A 139 -5.54 -10.13 12.00
CA LEU A 139 -6.83 -10.38 12.63
C LEU A 139 -7.14 -11.88 12.75
N GLN A 140 -6.82 -12.68 11.74
CA GLN A 140 -6.94 -14.15 11.82
C GLN A 140 -6.05 -14.73 12.92
N LEU A 141 -4.77 -14.36 12.93
CA LEU A 141 -3.83 -14.81 13.97
C LEU A 141 -4.30 -14.37 15.37
N CYS A 142 -4.84 -13.15 15.48
CA CYS A 142 -5.36 -12.62 16.74
C CYS A 142 -6.56 -13.43 17.21
N LYS A 143 -7.50 -13.72 16.31
CA LYS A 143 -8.71 -14.50 16.60
C LYS A 143 -8.37 -15.89 17.14
N GLU A 144 -7.37 -16.54 16.59
CA GLU A 144 -6.88 -17.84 17.07
C GLU A 144 -6.22 -17.69 18.44
N TYR A 145 -5.28 -16.74 18.56
CA TYR A 145 -4.56 -16.50 19.81
C TYR A 145 -5.50 -16.20 20.99
N VAL A 146 -6.49 -15.31 20.82
CA VAL A 146 -7.38 -14.91 21.92
C VAL A 146 -8.33 -16.01 22.38
N LYS A 147 -8.58 -17.02 21.54
CA LYS A 147 -9.39 -18.20 21.89
C LYS A 147 -8.59 -19.21 22.71
N GLU A 148 -7.31 -19.36 22.40
CA GLU A 148 -6.46 -20.37 23.05
C GLU A 148 -5.77 -19.84 24.30
N ARG A 149 -5.28 -18.60 24.25
CA ARG A 149 -4.57 -17.97 25.37
C ARG A 149 -5.50 -17.79 26.55
N LYS A 150 -5.08 -18.23 27.73
CA LYS A 150 -5.82 -18.07 28.98
C LYS A 150 -5.13 -17.08 29.91
N THR A 151 -5.94 -16.26 30.59
CA THR A 151 -5.53 -15.47 31.76
C THR A 151 -6.62 -15.60 32.82
N PHE A 152 -6.24 -15.61 34.10
CA PHE A 152 -7.17 -15.81 35.20
C PHE A 152 -8.06 -17.06 35.04
N GLY A 153 -7.49 -18.14 34.47
CA GLY A 153 -8.18 -19.42 34.29
C GLY A 153 -9.18 -19.50 33.12
N ILE A 154 -9.42 -18.42 32.37
CA ILE A 154 -10.35 -18.37 31.23
C ILE A 154 -9.66 -17.87 29.95
N PRO A 155 -10.16 -18.24 28.75
CA PRO A 155 -9.68 -17.66 27.49
C PRO A 155 -9.78 -16.14 27.48
N ILE A 156 -8.77 -15.46 26.92
CA ILE A 156 -8.73 -14.00 26.96
C ILE A 156 -9.84 -13.34 26.13
N SER A 157 -10.32 -14.04 25.09
CA SER A 157 -11.53 -13.70 24.34
C SER A 157 -12.79 -13.54 25.18
N LYS A 158 -12.83 -14.06 26.41
CA LYS A 158 -13.96 -13.87 27.34
C LYS A 158 -13.87 -12.59 28.16
N HIS A 159 -12.75 -11.89 28.13
CA HIS A 159 -12.63 -10.58 28.77
C HIS A 159 -13.26 -9.52 27.88
N GLN A 160 -14.22 -8.77 28.43
CA GLN A 160 -15.02 -7.78 27.69
C GLN A 160 -14.16 -6.81 26.87
N MET A 161 -13.09 -6.27 27.47
CA MET A 161 -12.17 -5.35 26.80
C MET A 161 -11.51 -5.96 25.56
N VAL A 162 -11.11 -7.24 25.62
CA VAL A 162 -10.49 -7.94 24.49
C VAL A 162 -11.53 -8.18 23.39
N TYR A 163 -12.73 -8.63 23.79
CA TYR A 163 -13.83 -8.85 22.88
C TYR A 163 -14.22 -7.57 22.13
N ASP A 164 -14.44 -6.47 22.85
CA ASP A 164 -14.84 -5.18 22.27
C ASP A 164 -13.77 -4.64 21.32
N THR A 165 -12.50 -4.68 21.73
CA THR A 165 -11.38 -4.24 20.89
C THR A 165 -11.34 -5.03 19.57
N PHE A 166 -11.45 -6.37 19.65
CA PHE A 166 -11.41 -7.22 18.47
C PHE A 166 -12.60 -6.97 17.53
N VAL A 167 -13.81 -6.84 18.07
CA VAL A 167 -15.03 -6.59 17.29
C VAL A 167 -15.01 -5.21 16.62
N THR A 168 -14.62 -4.18 17.36
CA THR A 168 -14.51 -2.82 16.82
C THR A 168 -13.51 -2.77 15.67
N VAL A 169 -12.31 -3.30 15.86
CA VAL A 169 -11.29 -3.29 14.79
C VAL A 169 -11.71 -4.13 13.59
N SER A 170 -12.34 -5.30 13.81
CA SER A 170 -12.84 -6.13 12.70
C SER A 170 -13.93 -5.41 11.90
N SER A 171 -14.82 -4.66 12.56
CA SER A 171 -15.88 -3.89 11.90
C SER A 171 -15.32 -2.72 11.08
N GLU A 172 -14.32 -2.02 11.61
CA GLU A 172 -13.63 -0.94 10.89
C GLU A 172 -12.84 -1.49 9.69
N PHE A 173 -12.18 -2.64 9.85
CA PHE A 173 -11.52 -3.36 8.75
C PHE A 173 -12.50 -3.73 7.63
N ASP A 174 -13.64 -4.35 7.95
CA ASP A 174 -14.66 -4.70 6.97
C ASP A 174 -15.18 -3.46 6.23
N GLY A 175 -15.34 -2.34 6.94
CA GLY A 175 -15.67 -1.04 6.36
C GLY A 175 -14.63 -0.57 5.33
N ASN A 176 -13.34 -0.68 5.65
CA ASN A 176 -12.26 -0.29 4.75
C ASN A 176 -12.17 -1.20 3.51
N VAL A 177 -12.43 -2.50 3.67
CA VAL A 177 -12.53 -3.45 2.54
C VAL A 177 -13.66 -3.05 1.59
N LEU A 178 -14.86 -2.81 2.11
CA LEU A 178 -16.01 -2.38 1.29
C LEU A 178 -15.73 -1.04 0.60
N PHE A 179 -15.14 -0.10 1.33
CA PHE A 179 -14.75 1.20 0.79
C PHE A 179 -13.78 1.08 -0.40
N LEU A 180 -12.70 0.30 -0.25
CA LEU A 180 -11.71 0.14 -1.32
C LEU A 180 -12.29 -0.58 -2.55
N ARG A 181 -13.14 -1.60 -2.32
CA ARG A 181 -13.85 -2.31 -3.39
C ARG A 181 -14.76 -1.37 -4.20
N GLU A 182 -15.56 -0.57 -3.52
CA GLU A 182 -16.44 0.42 -4.15
C GLU A 182 -15.62 1.43 -4.97
N LEU A 183 -14.56 1.99 -4.38
CA LEU A 183 -13.69 2.95 -5.06
C LEU A 183 -13.02 2.32 -6.30
N SER A 184 -12.54 1.08 -6.21
CA SER A 184 -11.91 0.36 -7.32
C SER A 184 -12.84 0.21 -8.53
N SER A 185 -14.15 0.06 -8.29
CA SER A 185 -15.16 -0.04 -9.34
C SER A 185 -15.40 1.29 -10.06
N GLN A 186 -15.12 2.42 -9.39
CA GLN A 186 -15.36 3.77 -9.89
C GLN A 186 -14.15 4.41 -10.59
N VAL A 187 -12.93 3.86 -10.46
CA VAL A 187 -11.69 4.46 -11.02
C VAL A 187 -11.74 4.71 -12.53
N HIS A 188 -12.63 4.06 -13.27
CA HIS A 188 -12.73 4.24 -14.72
C HIS A 188 -13.94 5.07 -15.15
N SER A 189 -14.80 5.51 -14.22
CA SER A 189 -16.04 6.20 -14.55
C SER A 189 -15.88 7.73 -14.69
N ASN A 190 -14.92 8.35 -13.99
CA ASN A 190 -14.71 9.79 -14.06
C ASN A 190 -13.26 10.23 -13.75
N GLY A 191 -12.47 10.50 -14.79
CA GLY A 191 -11.06 10.91 -14.64
C GLY A 191 -10.83 12.27 -13.96
N LEU A 192 -11.90 13.07 -13.76
CA LEU A 192 -11.83 14.33 -13.02
C LEU A 192 -11.75 14.14 -11.49
N GLU A 193 -12.00 12.92 -10.98
CA GLU A 193 -12.06 12.65 -9.54
C GLU A 193 -10.83 11.91 -8.98
N TYR A 194 -9.79 11.67 -9.79
CA TYR A 194 -8.59 10.94 -9.33
C TYR A 194 -7.95 11.55 -8.08
N GLN A 195 -7.87 12.89 -8.02
CA GLN A 195 -7.33 13.58 -6.84
C GLN A 195 -8.14 13.30 -5.57
N LYS A 196 -9.47 13.22 -5.70
CA LYS A 196 -10.35 12.90 -4.57
C LYS A 196 -10.15 11.46 -4.13
N TYR A 197 -10.05 10.52 -5.08
CA TYR A 197 -9.81 9.12 -4.76
C TYR A 197 -8.46 8.89 -4.08
N PHE A 198 -7.39 9.55 -4.52
CA PHE A 198 -6.09 9.53 -3.84
C PHE A 198 -6.22 9.93 -2.37
N LYS A 199 -6.81 11.10 -2.10
CA LYS A 199 -6.98 11.60 -0.73
C LYS A 199 -7.79 10.65 0.15
N GLN A 200 -8.83 10.02 -0.41
CA GLN A 200 -9.64 9.07 0.35
C GLN A 200 -8.87 7.77 0.63
N ILE A 201 -8.06 7.28 -0.30
CA ILE A 201 -7.18 6.13 -0.08
C ILE A 201 -6.10 6.46 0.96
N ASP A 202 -5.49 7.64 0.89
CA ASP A 202 -4.46 8.07 1.86
C ASP A 202 -5.04 8.13 3.28
N PHE A 203 -6.24 8.70 3.43
CA PHE A 203 -6.94 8.71 4.71
C PHE A 203 -7.22 7.29 5.22
N MET A 204 -7.62 6.37 4.33
CA MET A 204 -7.84 4.97 4.70
C MET A 204 -6.53 4.28 5.12
N LEU A 205 -5.42 4.52 4.42
CA LEU A 205 -4.09 3.99 4.75
C LEU A 205 -3.59 4.48 6.11
N GLU A 206 -3.84 5.75 6.44
CA GLU A 206 -3.53 6.31 7.76
C GLU A 206 -4.33 5.59 8.87
N ASN A 207 -5.66 5.49 8.73
CA ASN A 207 -6.52 4.80 9.69
C ASN A 207 -6.16 3.31 9.86
N ASN A 208 -5.71 2.66 8.80
CA ASN A 208 -5.32 1.24 8.83
C ASN A 208 -4.13 0.96 9.76
N SER A 209 -3.22 1.92 9.93
CA SER A 209 -2.10 1.78 10.87
C SER A 209 -2.60 1.77 12.31
N GLU A 210 -3.58 2.62 12.62
CA GLU A 210 -4.22 2.70 13.94
C GLU A 210 -5.04 1.44 14.29
N LEU A 211 -5.61 0.74 13.30
CA LEU A 211 -6.28 -0.55 13.51
C LEU A 211 -5.30 -1.59 14.05
N VAL A 212 -4.13 -1.69 13.42
CA VAL A 212 -3.12 -2.67 13.80
C VAL A 212 -2.52 -2.34 15.17
N ASP A 213 -2.26 -1.07 15.45
CA ASP A 213 -1.73 -0.64 16.75
C ASP A 213 -2.68 -0.95 17.92
N ARG A 214 -4.01 -1.02 17.67
CA ARG A 214 -5.00 -1.46 18.65
C ARG A 214 -5.08 -2.98 18.82
N ILE A 215 -4.77 -3.74 17.77
CA ILE A 215 -4.80 -5.23 17.80
C ILE A 215 -3.53 -5.82 18.37
N LEU A 216 -2.36 -5.27 18.04
CA LEU A 216 -1.07 -5.82 18.47
C LEU A 216 -0.98 -6.07 19.99
N PRO A 217 -1.47 -5.17 20.87
CA PRO A 217 -1.48 -5.39 22.31
C PRO A 217 -2.27 -6.63 22.77
N LEU A 218 -3.26 -7.09 22.00
CA LEU A 218 -4.05 -8.29 22.35
C LEU A 218 -3.20 -9.56 22.35
N PHE A 219 -2.09 -9.58 21.60
CA PHE A 219 -1.13 -10.67 21.62
C PHE A 219 -0.21 -10.63 22.86
N GLY A 220 -0.03 -9.46 23.48
CA GLY A 220 1.02 -9.26 24.48
C GLY A 220 2.41 -9.49 23.91
N ALA A 221 3.35 -9.99 24.73
CA ALA A 221 4.74 -10.22 24.31
C ALA A 221 4.87 -11.17 23.10
N TYR A 222 3.93 -12.11 22.93
CA TYR A 222 3.92 -13.04 21.79
C TYR A 222 3.87 -12.32 20.43
N GLY A 223 3.17 -11.18 20.35
CA GLY A 223 3.09 -10.39 19.12
C GLY A 223 4.44 -9.79 18.69
N LEU A 224 5.39 -9.67 19.62
CA LEU A 224 6.73 -9.15 19.39
C LEU A 224 7.76 -10.25 19.07
N GLU A 225 7.36 -11.52 19.12
CA GLU A 225 8.22 -12.68 18.87
C GLU A 225 7.80 -13.46 17.61
N ASN A 226 6.55 -13.33 17.19
CA ASN A 226 6.05 -14.04 16.02
C ASN A 226 6.38 -13.28 14.72
N ASN A 227 7.28 -13.84 13.91
CA ASN A 227 7.71 -13.23 12.64
C ASN A 227 6.54 -12.92 11.70
N SER A 228 5.50 -13.77 11.62
CA SER A 228 4.36 -13.51 10.75
C SER A 228 3.58 -12.26 11.19
N ILE A 229 3.39 -12.06 12.50
CA ILE A 229 2.74 -10.86 13.04
C ILE A 229 3.60 -9.62 12.77
N ILE A 230 4.90 -9.70 13.08
CA ILE A 230 5.84 -8.59 12.90
C ILE A 230 5.94 -8.19 11.42
N ASP A 231 6.05 -9.18 10.53
CA ASP A 231 6.18 -8.92 9.09
C ASP A 231 4.97 -8.21 8.52
N ASN A 232 3.77 -8.63 8.92
CA ASN A 232 2.53 -7.98 8.50
C ASN A 232 2.35 -6.61 9.16
N PHE A 233 2.73 -6.46 10.44
CA PHE A 233 2.74 -5.17 11.13
C PHE A 233 3.62 -4.15 10.39
N LEU A 234 4.85 -4.55 10.09
CA LEU A 234 5.80 -3.72 9.35
C LEU A 234 5.31 -3.43 7.92
N ASN A 235 4.68 -4.39 7.25
CA ASN A 235 4.09 -4.15 5.93
C ASN A 235 3.02 -3.05 5.98
N VAL A 236 2.12 -3.08 6.97
CA VAL A 236 1.09 -2.03 7.13
C VAL A 236 1.75 -0.67 7.31
N HIS A 237 2.66 -0.55 8.27
CA HIS A 237 3.31 0.72 8.57
C HIS A 237 4.19 1.23 7.42
N HIS A 238 5.00 0.38 6.79
CA HIS A 238 5.88 0.78 5.69
C HIS A 238 5.10 1.18 4.44
N LEU A 239 4.04 0.45 4.07
CA LEU A 239 3.25 0.78 2.89
C LEU A 239 2.42 2.07 3.11
N SER A 240 1.98 2.32 4.34
CA SER A 240 1.31 3.58 4.69
C SER A 240 2.21 4.82 4.59
N ILE A 241 3.55 4.67 4.62
CA ILE A 241 4.49 5.78 4.35
C ILE A 241 4.40 6.24 2.89
N PHE A 242 4.09 5.34 1.96
CA PHE A 242 3.88 5.66 0.54
C PHE A 242 2.54 6.36 0.26
N LYS A 243 1.93 6.99 1.27
CA LYS A 243 0.78 7.88 1.12
C LYS A 243 1.04 9.08 0.19
N GLY A 244 2.30 9.43 -0.09
CA GLY A 244 2.63 10.52 -1.02
C GLY A 244 2.91 10.12 -2.47
N VAL A 245 2.82 8.82 -2.81
CA VAL A 245 2.76 8.41 -4.22
C VAL A 245 1.48 8.97 -4.84
#